data_AF-A0A9D7FR51-F1
#
_entry.id   AF-A0A9D7FR51-F1
#
_cell.length_a   1.000
_cell.length_b   1.000
_cell.length_c   1.000
_cell.angle_alpha   90.00
_cell.angle_beta   90.00
_cell.angle_gamma   90.00
#
_symmetry.space_group_name_H-M   'P 1'
#
loop_
_entity.id
_entity.type
_entity.pdbx_description
1 polymer ?
#
loop_
_entity_poly.entity_id
_entity_poly.type
_entity_poly.pdbx_seq_one_letter_code
_entity_poly.pdbx_strand_id
1 'polypeptide(L)'
;MPRVLSCIAPASQPSRLRGMTAIEVLAALLVISTLSLFVLQVFHHSRRVQLEIHQMDTALQISRDVLEMLRVEKDWRRVDENLGEIKKYETAFTVQLMPQDAPVEGLVGLELTISWVGPHGVEQLVFNTTALDYEVDG
;
A
#
# COMPACT_ATOMS: atom_id res chain seq x y z
N MET A 1 -52.37 77.91 12.41
CA MET A 1 -52.28 76.58 13.06
C MET A 1 -51.42 75.67 12.19
N PRO A 2 -50.21 75.27 12.62
CA PRO A 2 -49.31 74.47 11.80
C PRO A 2 -49.60 72.97 11.93
N ARG A 3 -49.59 72.25 10.80
CA ARG A 3 -49.56 70.77 10.75
C ARG A 3 -48.09 70.33 10.81
N VAL A 4 -47.70 69.65 11.88
CA VAL A 4 -46.39 69.01 12.01
C VAL A 4 -46.49 67.61 11.42
N LEU A 5 -45.75 67.37 10.33
CA LEU A 5 -45.47 66.05 9.78
C LEU A 5 -44.51 65.32 10.75
N SER A 6 -45.01 64.27 11.41
CA SER A 6 -44.15 63.36 12.18
C SER A 6 -43.67 62.25 11.26
N CYS A 7 -42.42 62.39 10.79
CA CYS A 7 -41.69 61.33 10.13
C CYS A 7 -41.27 60.28 11.16
N ILE A 8 -42.02 59.18 11.28
CA ILE A 8 -41.58 58.01 12.02
C ILE A 8 -40.66 57.21 11.10
N ALA A 9 -39.35 57.43 11.23
CA ALA A 9 -38.35 56.53 10.68
C ALA A 9 -38.50 55.16 11.39
N PRO A 10 -38.68 54.03 10.69
CA PRO A 10 -38.63 52.73 11.33
C PRO A 10 -37.21 52.52 11.85
N ALA A 11 -37.13 52.28 13.16
CA ALA A 11 -35.91 51.98 13.88
C ALA A 11 -35.08 50.93 13.12
N SER A 12 -33.83 51.28 12.85
CA SER A 12 -32.79 50.36 12.42
C SER A 12 -32.84 49.11 13.31
N GLN A 13 -33.12 47.96 12.71
CA GLN A 13 -32.97 46.67 13.38
C GLN A 13 -31.53 46.57 13.90
N PRO A 14 -31.30 46.34 15.20
CA PRO A 14 -29.98 45.95 15.65
C PRO A 14 -29.69 44.58 15.07
N SER A 15 -28.77 44.51 14.11
CA SER A 15 -28.11 43.28 13.71
C SER A 15 -27.53 42.64 14.97
N ARG A 16 -28.23 41.66 15.55
CA ARG A 16 -27.74 40.85 16.65
C ARG A 16 -26.55 40.04 16.14
N LEU A 17 -25.37 40.62 16.20
CA LEU A 17 -24.13 39.88 16.39
C LEU A 17 -24.26 39.17 17.74
N ARG A 18 -24.90 38.01 17.76
CA ARG A 18 -24.84 37.09 18.90
C ARG A 18 -23.38 36.70 19.04
N GLY A 19 -22.72 37.18 20.08
CA GLY A 19 -21.39 36.69 20.46
C GLY A 19 -21.45 35.19 20.68
N MET A 20 -20.47 34.45 20.16
CA MET A 20 -20.32 33.01 20.44
C MET A 20 -20.29 32.80 21.94
N THR A 21 -21.19 31.96 22.44
CA THR A 21 -21.18 31.55 23.84
C THR A 21 -20.02 30.57 24.07
N ALA A 22 -19.46 30.54 25.28
CA ALA A 22 -18.35 29.64 25.61
C ALA A 22 -18.67 28.16 25.33
N ILE A 23 -19.95 27.78 25.43
CA ILE A 23 -20.44 26.43 25.13
C ILE A 23 -20.34 26.12 23.63
N GLU A 24 -20.70 27.07 22.76
CA GLU A 24 -20.57 26.91 21.30
C GLU A 24 -19.10 26.77 20.88
N VAL A 25 -18.19 27.51 21.53
CA VAL A 25 -16.74 27.37 21.28
C VAL A 25 -16.24 26.00 21.73
N LEU A 26 -16.64 25.52 22.92
CA LEU A 26 -16.27 24.19 23.41
C LEU A 26 -16.83 23.08 22.52
N ALA A 27 -18.07 23.20 22.06
CA ALA A 27 -18.67 22.27 21.12
C ALA A 27 -17.92 22.25 19.78
N ALA A 28 -17.58 23.42 19.23
CA ALA A 28 -16.81 23.53 18.00
C ALA A 28 -15.41 22.92 18.15
N LEU A 29 -14.71 23.17 19.26
CA LEU A 29 -13.41 22.57 19.54
C LEU A 29 -13.49 21.04 19.67
N LEU A 30 -14.56 20.52 20.27
CA LEU A 30 -14.76 19.08 20.38
C LEU A 30 -15.00 18.44 19.01
N VAL A 31 -15.82 19.06 18.16
CA VAL A 31 -16.05 18.61 16.77
C VAL A 31 -14.76 18.66 15.95
N ILE A 32 -13.97 19.73 16.06
CA ILE A 32 -12.69 19.84 15.35
C ILE A 32 -11.71 18.78 15.84
N SER A 33 -11.66 18.53 17.15
CA SER A 33 -10.79 17.52 17.75
C SER A 33 -11.14 16.10 17.26
N THR A 34 -12.42 15.73 17.27
CA THR A 34 -12.85 14.41 16.79
C THR A 34 -12.62 14.24 15.29
N LEU A 35 -12.88 15.27 14.48
CA LEU A 35 -12.55 15.25 13.05
C LEU A 35 -11.05 15.11 12.80
N SER A 36 -10.21 15.81 13.56
CA SER A 36 -8.76 15.75 13.42
C SER A 36 -8.23 14.34 13.73
N LEU A 37 -8.73 13.72 14.80
CA LEU A 37 -8.38 12.34 15.16
C LEU A 37 -8.83 11.34 14.08
N PHE A 38 -10.04 11.52 13.55
CA PHE A 38 -10.54 10.68 12.47
C PHE A 38 -9.66 10.77 11.22
N VAL A 39 -9.29 11.99 10.80
CA VAL A 39 -8.40 12.20 9.65
C VAL A 39 -7.03 11.55 9.89
N LEU A 40 -6.46 11.68 11.08
CA LEU A 40 -5.19 11.04 11.44
C LEU A 40 -5.29 9.52 11.34
N GLN A 41 -6.37 8.92 11.85
CA GLN A 41 -6.60 7.48 11.77
C GLN A 41 -6.70 7.00 10.31
N VAL A 42 -7.48 7.69 9.49
CA VAL A 42 -7.62 7.37 8.05
C VAL A 42 -6.29 7.52 7.33
N PHE A 43 -5.51 8.56 7.65
CA PHE A 43 -4.20 8.78 7.04
C PHE A 43 -3.20 7.68 7.41
N HIS A 44 -3.14 7.30 8.69
CA HIS A 44 -2.31 6.17 9.12
C HIS A 44 -2.72 4.86 8.47
N HIS A 45 -4.03 4.60 8.36
CA HIS A 45 -4.55 3.42 7.69
C HIS A 45 -4.18 3.42 6.20
N SER A 46 -4.41 4.54 5.51
CA SER A 46 -4.10 4.70 4.08
C SER A 46 -2.61 4.50 3.79
N ARG A 47 -1.72 5.03 4.63
CA ARG A 47 -0.27 4.81 4.48
C ARG A 47 0.13 3.34 4.62
N ARG A 48 -0.47 2.61 5.57
CA ARG A 48 -0.18 1.17 5.74
C ARG A 48 -0.60 0.38 4.51
N VAL A 49 -1.81 0.62 4.01
CA VAL A 49 -2.32 -0.04 2.81
C VAL A 49 -1.45 0.29 1.59
N GLN A 50 -1.02 1.54 1.43
CA GLN A 50 -0.12 1.92 0.33
C GLN A 50 1.24 1.22 0.40
N LEU A 51 1.81 1.08 1.60
CA LEU A 51 3.07 0.35 1.80
C LEU A 51 2.90 -1.12 1.41
N GLU A 52 1.83 -1.77 1.86
CA GLU A 52 1.54 -3.18 1.57
C GLU A 52 1.37 -3.43 0.07
N ILE A 53 0.57 -2.59 -0.61
CA ILE A 53 0.41 -2.66 -2.07
C ILE A 53 1.75 -2.48 -2.77
N HIS A 54 2.58 -1.54 -2.31
CA HIS A 54 3.87 -1.26 -2.93
C HIS A 54 4.87 -2.40 -2.73
N GLN A 55 4.91 -3.03 -1.55
CA GLN A 55 5.74 -4.20 -1.27
C GLN A 55 5.31 -5.38 -2.15
N MET A 56 4.00 -5.62 -2.28
CA MET A 56 3.48 -6.71 -3.12
C MET A 56 3.75 -6.48 -4.61
N ASP A 57 3.57 -5.25 -5.11
CA ASP A 57 3.93 -4.90 -6.50
C ASP A 57 5.44 -5.08 -6.75
N THR A 58 6.27 -4.70 -5.79
CA THR A 58 7.72 -4.88 -5.88
C THR A 58 8.10 -6.37 -5.92
N ALA A 59 7.47 -7.21 -5.08
CA ALA A 59 7.69 -8.65 -5.10
C ALA A 59 7.25 -9.28 -6.42
N LEU A 60 6.13 -8.82 -7.01
CA LEU A 60 5.67 -9.25 -8.33
C LEU A 60 6.60 -8.81 -9.46
N GLN A 61 7.22 -7.64 -9.36
CA GLN A 61 8.24 -7.21 -10.31
C GLN A 61 9.48 -8.12 -10.21
N ILE A 62 9.95 -8.38 -8.99
CA ILE A 62 11.09 -9.29 -8.76
C ILE A 62 10.78 -10.68 -9.32
N SER A 63 9.57 -11.21 -9.13
CA SER A 63 9.23 -12.54 -9.68
C SER A 63 9.24 -12.56 -11.20
N ARG A 64 8.76 -11.49 -11.85
CA ARG A 64 8.83 -11.37 -13.31
C ARG A 64 10.27 -11.33 -13.80
N ASP A 65 11.13 -10.53 -13.18
CA ASP A 65 12.54 -10.42 -13.56
C ASP A 65 13.25 -11.78 -13.44
N VAL A 66 12.98 -12.53 -12.37
CA VAL A 66 13.56 -13.86 -12.15
C VAL A 66 13.02 -14.89 -13.14
N LEU A 67 11.71 -14.90 -13.39
CA LEU A 67 11.10 -15.80 -14.38
C LEU A 67 11.59 -15.49 -15.81
N GLU A 68 11.84 -14.22 -16.12
CA GLU A 68 12.43 -13.82 -17.40
C GLU A 68 13.89 -14.27 -17.49
N MET A 69 14.67 -14.13 -16.43
CA MET A 69 16.04 -14.65 -16.34
C MET A 69 16.06 -16.17 -16.59
N LEU A 70 15.15 -16.93 -15.96
CA LEU A 70 15.00 -18.38 -16.17
C LEU A 70 14.55 -18.77 -17.58
N ARG A 71 13.90 -17.86 -18.32
CA ARG A 71 13.53 -18.09 -19.73
C ARG A 71 14.70 -17.85 -20.67
N VAL A 72 15.55 -16.88 -20.35
CA VAL A 72 16.74 -16.55 -21.14
C VAL A 72 17.85 -17.57 -20.90
N GLU A 73 18.10 -17.90 -19.62
CA GLU A 73 19.06 -18.93 -19.23
C GLU A 73 18.41 -20.30 -19.43
N LYS A 74 18.80 -21.00 -20.50
CA LYS A 74 18.24 -22.33 -20.82
C LYS A 74 18.62 -23.41 -19.79
N ASP A 75 19.58 -23.11 -18.92
CA ASP A 75 20.09 -24.02 -17.90
C ASP A 75 19.67 -23.50 -16.52
N TRP A 76 18.51 -23.95 -16.05
CA TRP A 76 17.95 -23.55 -14.76
C TRP A 76 18.88 -23.91 -13.59
N ARG A 77 19.75 -24.92 -13.74
CA ARG A 77 20.68 -25.39 -12.70
C ARG A 77 21.81 -24.40 -12.42
N ARG A 78 22.06 -23.46 -13.35
CA ARG A 78 23.02 -22.36 -13.15
C ARG A 78 22.45 -21.22 -12.33
N VAL A 79 21.12 -21.14 -12.23
CA VAL A 79 20.47 -20.21 -11.34
C VAL A 79 20.58 -20.81 -9.95
N ASP A 80 21.44 -20.22 -9.13
CA ASP A 80 21.66 -20.64 -7.75
C ASP A 80 20.30 -20.77 -7.05
N GLU A 81 20.05 -21.91 -6.38
CA GLU A 81 18.77 -22.21 -5.70
C GLU A 81 18.40 -21.09 -4.70
N ASN A 82 19.41 -20.31 -4.29
CA ASN A 82 19.27 -19.10 -3.50
C ASN A 82 19.77 -17.89 -4.32
N LEU A 83 18.85 -17.24 -5.04
CA LEU A 83 19.08 -15.96 -5.72
C LEU A 83 19.44 -14.83 -4.74
N GLY A 84 19.26 -15.07 -3.44
CA GLY A 84 19.77 -14.23 -2.36
C GLY A 84 18.77 -13.16 -1.91
N GLU A 85 19.31 -12.15 -1.23
CA GLU A 85 18.53 -11.03 -0.67
C GLU A 85 18.58 -9.82 -1.62
N ILE A 86 17.42 -9.41 -2.12
CA ILE A 86 17.23 -8.21 -2.95
C ILE A 86 16.67 -7.10 -2.06
N LYS A 87 17.42 -6.01 -1.90
CA LYS A 87 16.96 -4.84 -1.13
C LYS A 87 16.34 -3.79 -2.04
N LYS A 88 15.07 -3.46 -1.82
CA LYS A 88 14.36 -2.36 -2.48
C LYS A 88 13.52 -1.58 -1.47
N TYR A 89 13.60 -0.25 -1.52
CA TYR A 89 12.78 0.66 -0.69
C TYR A 89 12.75 0.28 0.80
N GLU A 90 13.94 0.07 1.38
CA GLU A 90 14.13 -0.33 2.79
C GLU A 90 13.58 -1.72 3.17
N THR A 91 13.00 -2.45 2.21
CA THR A 91 12.51 -3.81 2.39
C THR A 91 13.52 -4.79 1.77
N ALA A 92 13.83 -5.84 2.53
CA ALA A 92 14.61 -6.97 2.06
C ALA A 92 13.67 -8.07 1.56
N PHE A 93 13.91 -8.52 0.33
CA PHE A 93 13.20 -9.63 -0.28
C PHE A 93 14.16 -10.80 -0.43
N THR A 94 13.83 -11.93 0.16
CA THR A 94 14.59 -13.18 -0.01
C THR A 94 13.96 -13.96 -1.15
N VAL A 95 14.77 -14.30 -2.16
CA VAL A 95 14.33 -15.03 -3.35
C VAL A 95 14.94 -16.42 -3.35
N GLN A 96 14.08 -17.44 -3.44
CA GLN A 96 14.47 -18.85 -3.45
C GLN A 96 13.82 -19.54 -4.63
N LEU A 97 14.58 -20.39 -5.31
CA LEU A 97 14.12 -21.22 -6.41
C LEU A 97 14.32 -22.68 -6.01
N MET A 98 13.24 -23.42 -5.89
CA MET A 98 13.27 -24.83 -5.50
C MET A 98 12.80 -25.70 -6.66
N PRO A 99 13.57 -26.72 -7.07
CA PRO A 99 13.08 -27.69 -8.04
C PRO A 99 11.95 -28.54 -7.44
N GLN A 100 10.98 -28.88 -8.27
CA GLN A 100 9.86 -29.75 -7.98
C GLN A 100 9.72 -30.83 -9.04
N ASP A 101 9.14 -31.96 -8.64
CA ASP A 101 8.82 -33.03 -9.55
C ASP A 101 7.80 -32.55 -10.59
N ALA A 102 8.16 -32.67 -11.88
CA ALA A 102 7.22 -32.42 -12.97
C ALA A 102 6.50 -33.73 -13.34
N PRO A 103 5.20 -33.67 -13.71
CA PRO A 103 4.47 -34.84 -14.19
C PRO A 103 4.89 -35.29 -15.60
N VAL A 104 5.81 -34.57 -16.25
CA VAL A 104 6.24 -34.79 -17.64
C VAL A 104 7.74 -35.04 -17.67
N GLU A 105 8.13 -36.14 -18.31
CA GLU A 105 9.53 -36.54 -18.49
C GLU A 105 10.30 -35.49 -19.33
N GLY A 106 11.49 -35.09 -18.87
CA GLY A 106 12.29 -34.03 -19.50
C GLY A 106 11.90 -32.59 -19.13
N LEU A 107 10.92 -32.40 -18.25
CA LEU A 107 10.64 -31.12 -17.60
C LEU A 107 10.99 -31.20 -16.11
N VAL A 108 11.40 -30.07 -15.55
CA VAL A 108 11.53 -29.86 -14.10
C VAL A 108 10.54 -28.79 -13.69
N GLY A 109 9.79 -29.05 -12.62
CA GLY A 109 8.99 -28.03 -11.96
C GLY A 109 9.91 -27.09 -11.21
N LEU A 110 9.62 -25.81 -11.20
CA LEU A 110 10.34 -24.82 -10.42
C LEU A 110 9.34 -24.04 -9.57
N GLU A 111 9.56 -24.04 -8.27
CA GLU A 111 8.85 -23.21 -7.31
C GLU A 111 9.73 -21.99 -6.98
N LEU A 112 9.28 -20.82 -7.40
CA LEU A 112 9.87 -19.54 -7.04
C LEU A 112 9.15 -18.98 -5.82
N THR A 113 9.89 -18.86 -4.72
CA THR A 113 9.46 -18.26 -3.47
C THR A 113 10.09 -16.88 -3.29
N ILE A 114 9.28 -15.86 -3.04
CA ILE A 114 9.73 -14.54 -2.63
C ILE A 114 9.15 -14.25 -1.26
N SER A 115 10.00 -13.96 -0.29
CA SER A 115 9.58 -13.63 1.08
C SER A 115 10.12 -12.29 1.54
N TRP A 116 9.35 -11.58 2.36
CA TRP A 116 9.77 -10.29 2.94
C TRP A 116 9.11 -10.08 4.30
N VAL A 117 9.60 -9.11 5.05
CA VAL A 117 8.97 -8.68 6.31
C VAL A 117 8.01 -7.54 6.00
N GLY A 118 6.71 -7.85 5.99
CA GLY A 118 5.60 -6.93 5.80
C GLY A 118 5.02 -6.39 7.11
N PRO A 119 3.94 -5.59 7.04
CA PRO A 119 3.28 -5.01 8.22
C PRO A 119 2.69 -6.04 9.19
N HIS A 120 2.47 -7.28 8.73
CA HIS A 120 1.87 -8.36 9.51
C HIS A 120 2.84 -9.48 9.91
N GLY A 121 4.12 -9.35 9.56
CA GLY A 121 5.14 -10.37 9.80
C GLY A 121 5.81 -10.81 8.50
N VAL A 122 6.22 -12.08 8.43
CA VAL A 122 6.81 -12.63 7.21
C VAL A 122 5.70 -12.92 6.22
N GLU A 123 5.77 -12.27 5.06
CA GLU A 123 4.88 -12.46 3.92
C GLU A 123 5.63 -13.20 2.82
N GLN A 124 4.91 -14.00 2.03
CA GLN A 124 5.50 -14.82 0.99
C GLN A 124 4.59 -14.91 -0.24
N LEU A 125 5.20 -14.87 -1.42
CA LEU A 125 4.58 -15.23 -2.69
C LEU A 125 5.27 -16.46 -3.26
N VAL A 126 4.47 -17.41 -3.73
CA VAL A 126 4.92 -18.67 -4.32
C VAL A 126 4.40 -18.75 -5.75
N PHE A 127 5.30 -18.99 -6.69
CA PHE A 127 5.00 -19.13 -8.11
C PHE A 127 5.52 -20.47 -8.61
N ASN A 128 4.65 -21.25 -9.25
CA ASN A 128 5.06 -22.51 -9.86
C ASN A 128 5.21 -22.32 -11.36
N THR A 129 6.33 -22.78 -11.90
CA THR A 129 6.62 -22.79 -13.32
C THR A 129 7.31 -24.09 -13.71
N THR A 130 7.56 -24.29 -15.00
CA THR A 130 8.30 -25.45 -15.50
C THR A 130 9.44 -24.98 -16.40
N ALA A 131 10.57 -25.68 -16.30
CA ALA A 131 11.72 -25.51 -17.18
C ALA A 131 12.05 -26.84 -17.86
N LEU A 132 12.78 -26.77 -18.97
CA LEU A 132 13.32 -27.95 -19.63
C LEU A 132 14.52 -28.46 -18.83
N ASP A 133 14.52 -29.75 -18.51
CA ASP A 133 15.67 -30.38 -17.89
C ASP A 133 16.64 -30.80 -18.99
N TYR A 134 17.55 -29.87 -19.34
CA TYR A 134 18.64 -30.21 -20.23
C TYR A 134 19.70 -30.95 -19.39
N GLU A 135 19.74 -32.29 -19.51
CA GLU A 135 20.97 -33.01 -19.17
C GLU A 135 22.08 -32.46 -20.07
N VAL A 136 23.08 -31.84 -19.45
CA VAL A 136 24.31 -31.48 -20.13
C VAL A 136 25.07 -32.78 -20.39
N ASP A 137 24.85 -33.39 -21.55
CA ASP A 137 25.76 -34.38 -22.10
C ASP A 137 27.11 -33.67 -22.35
N GLY A 138 28.09 -33.87 -21.45
CA GLY A 138 29.45 -33.35 -21.59
C GLY A 138 30.29 -33.45 -20.33
#